data_AF-R6YI61-F1
#
_entry.id   AF-R6YI61-F1
#
_cell.length_a   1.000
_cell.length_b   1.000
_cell.length_c   1.000
_cell.angle_alpha   90.00
_cell.angle_beta   90.00
_cell.angle_gamma   90.00
#
_symmetry.space_group_name_H-M   'P 1'
#
loop_
_entity.id
_entity.type
_entity.pdbx_description
1 polymer ?
#
loop_
_entity_poly.entity_id
_entity_poly.type
_entity_poly.pdbx_seq_one_letter_code
_entity_poly.pdbx_strand_id
1 'polypeptide(L)'
;MVNSNLHNILNTVSLESQYDAQAKKVLAQKIVLAYIMKNTLEDFKDMNPQEIMPYIEGEPMIGISNDLAEYDEQHELHRFLGALFSKGLTSEERLSIMEEEYHIPSRVLGKEVETMCNLSQGIKEDALAEGREAGIAEGREANLLEQISKKLAKGKSLSQIADECEETEERIRELMKKL
;
A
#
# COMPACT_ATOMS: atom_id res chain seq x y z
N MET A 1 -3.04 26.01 4.45
CA MET A 1 -3.96 24.95 3.99
C MET A 1 -3.14 23.70 3.78
N VAL A 2 -3.40 22.65 4.56
CA VAL A 2 -2.79 21.32 4.30
C VAL A 2 -3.43 20.82 3.02
N ASN A 3 -2.57 20.43 2.10
CA ASN A 3 -2.87 20.27 0.71
C ASN A 3 -3.80 19.06 0.44
N SER A 4 -4.99 19.35 -0.10
CA SER A 4 -6.09 18.41 -0.25
C SER A 4 -5.76 17.21 -1.15
N ASN A 5 -4.87 17.38 -2.13
CA ASN A 5 -4.48 16.30 -3.04
C ASN A 5 -3.44 15.35 -2.43
N LEU A 6 -2.45 15.88 -1.72
CA LEU A 6 -1.52 15.03 -0.95
C LEU A 6 -2.28 14.24 0.12
N HIS A 7 -3.28 14.86 0.74
CA HIS A 7 -4.15 14.16 1.69
C HIS A 7 -4.96 13.04 1.02
N ASN A 8 -5.45 13.24 -0.20
CA ASN A 8 -6.20 12.22 -0.95
C ASN A 8 -5.31 11.05 -1.40
N ILE A 9 -4.10 11.31 -1.91
CA ILE A 9 -3.14 10.27 -2.32
C ILE A 9 -2.61 9.49 -1.10
N LEU A 10 -2.27 10.19 -0.02
CA LEU A 10 -1.95 9.53 1.26
C LEU A 10 -3.13 8.70 1.75
N ASN A 11 -4.36 9.19 1.60
CA ASN A 11 -5.54 8.43 1.97
C ASN A 11 -5.73 7.20 1.09
N THR A 12 -5.55 7.25 -0.24
CA THR A 12 -5.70 6.06 -1.11
C THR A 12 -4.63 5.01 -0.83
N VAL A 13 -3.35 5.40 -0.77
CA VAL A 13 -2.25 4.50 -0.38
C VAL A 13 -2.46 3.93 1.02
N SER A 14 -2.95 4.76 1.94
CA SER A 14 -3.28 4.33 3.30
C SER A 14 -4.47 3.37 3.29
N LEU A 15 -5.52 3.61 2.49
CA LEU A 15 -6.70 2.77 2.40
C LEU A 15 -6.39 1.40 1.81
N GLU A 16 -5.51 1.32 0.81
CA GLU A 16 -5.10 0.05 0.20
C GLU A 16 -4.13 -0.72 1.09
N SER A 17 -3.18 -0.03 1.75
CA SER A 17 -2.34 -0.67 2.77
C SER A 17 -3.16 -1.15 3.97
N GLN A 18 -4.21 -0.39 4.32
CA GLN A 18 -5.19 -0.82 5.31
C GLN A 18 -6.00 -2.02 4.78
N TYR A 19 -6.46 -2.00 3.53
CA TYR A 19 -7.21 -3.11 2.94
C TYR A 19 -6.39 -4.40 2.95
N ASP A 20 -5.14 -4.37 2.47
CA ASP A 20 -4.21 -5.51 2.53
C ASP A 20 -3.99 -5.98 3.98
N ALA A 21 -3.72 -5.06 4.91
CA ALA A 21 -3.54 -5.41 6.32
C ALA A 21 -4.82 -6.00 6.97
N GLN A 22 -6.00 -5.50 6.61
CA GLN A 22 -7.27 -6.04 7.12
C GLN A 22 -7.60 -7.39 6.46
N ALA A 23 -7.33 -7.56 5.17
CA ALA A 23 -7.49 -8.85 4.49
C ALA A 23 -6.60 -9.92 5.13
N LYS A 24 -5.34 -9.58 5.44
CA LYS A 24 -4.42 -10.43 6.20
C LYS A 24 -4.94 -10.77 7.60
N LYS A 25 -5.51 -9.80 8.33
CA LYS A 25 -6.14 -10.04 9.64
C LYS A 25 -7.37 -10.95 9.58
N VAL A 26 -8.17 -10.84 8.53
CA VAL A 26 -9.33 -11.72 8.30
C VAL A 26 -8.86 -13.14 7.98
N LEU A 27 -7.89 -13.30 7.08
CA LEU A 27 -7.29 -14.59 6.76
C LEU A 27 -6.60 -15.22 7.98
N ALA A 28 -6.05 -14.41 8.87
CA ALA A 28 -5.44 -14.84 10.12
C ALA A 28 -6.43 -15.31 11.20
N GLN A 29 -7.75 -15.13 11.01
CA GLN A 29 -8.72 -15.63 11.97
C GLN A 29 -8.77 -17.17 11.90
N LYS A 30 -8.52 -17.86 13.02
CA LYS A 30 -8.55 -19.34 13.09
C LYS A 30 -9.85 -19.92 12.53
N ILE A 31 -10.98 -19.24 12.75
CA ILE A 31 -12.27 -19.68 12.21
C ILE A 31 -12.30 -19.63 10.67
N VAL A 32 -11.70 -18.60 10.04
CA VAL A 32 -11.60 -18.51 8.58
C VAL A 32 -10.72 -19.61 8.03
N LEU A 33 -9.56 -19.86 8.67
CA LEU A 33 -8.69 -20.98 8.30
C LEU A 33 -9.39 -22.33 8.43
N ALA A 34 -10.14 -22.56 9.51
CA ALA A 34 -10.95 -23.77 9.70
C ALA A 34 -12.00 -23.94 8.59
N TYR A 35 -12.65 -22.86 8.15
CA TYR A 35 -13.56 -22.90 6.99
C TYR A 35 -12.81 -23.22 5.69
N ILE A 36 -11.60 -22.69 5.49
CA ILE A 36 -10.78 -23.05 4.32
C ILE A 36 -10.48 -24.55 4.35
N MET A 37 -9.89 -25.05 5.44
CA MET A 37 -9.54 -26.46 5.61
C MET A 37 -10.74 -27.38 5.37
N LYS A 38 -11.90 -27.10 5.98
CA LYS A 38 -13.15 -27.85 5.76
C LYS A 38 -13.52 -27.97 4.28
N ASN A 39 -13.39 -26.89 3.52
CA ASN A 39 -13.88 -26.86 2.13
C ASN A 39 -12.84 -27.32 1.12
N THR A 40 -11.55 -27.38 1.48
CA THR A 40 -10.45 -27.71 0.56
C THR A 40 -9.81 -29.07 0.83
N LEU A 41 -9.93 -29.60 2.04
CA LEU A 41 -9.30 -30.87 2.45
C LEU A 41 -10.38 -31.93 2.73
N GLU A 42 -10.25 -33.09 2.09
CA GLU A 42 -11.22 -34.18 2.24
C GLU A 42 -11.37 -34.65 3.69
N ASP A 43 -10.26 -34.69 4.43
CA ASP A 43 -10.21 -35.11 5.84
C ASP A 43 -11.06 -34.22 6.77
N PHE A 44 -11.31 -32.96 6.37
CA PHE A 44 -12.04 -31.98 7.17
C PHE A 44 -13.46 -31.70 6.67
N LYS A 45 -13.88 -32.33 5.56
CA LYS A 45 -15.10 -32.00 4.82
C LYS A 45 -16.38 -32.09 5.67
N ASP A 46 -16.45 -33.11 6.51
CA ASP A 46 -17.61 -33.38 7.37
C ASP A 46 -17.46 -32.81 8.79
N MET A 47 -16.32 -32.19 9.10
CA MET A 47 -16.06 -31.60 10.42
C MET A 47 -16.72 -30.24 10.59
N ASN A 48 -17.08 -29.88 11.82
CA ASN A 48 -17.56 -28.55 12.14
C ASN A 48 -16.35 -27.58 12.27
N PRO A 49 -16.30 -26.42 11.59
CA PRO A 49 -15.16 -25.49 11.71
C PRO A 49 -14.85 -25.06 13.15
N GLN A 50 -15.87 -25.02 14.01
CA GLN A 50 -15.73 -24.75 15.44
C GLN A 50 -14.99 -25.86 16.20
N GLU A 51 -15.00 -27.09 15.68
CA GLU A 51 -14.25 -28.23 16.20
C GLU A 51 -12.84 -28.29 15.62
N ILE A 52 -12.61 -27.75 14.41
CA ILE A 52 -11.27 -27.66 13.79
C ILE A 52 -10.44 -26.54 14.46
N MET A 53 -11.08 -25.40 14.74
CA MET A 53 -10.43 -24.18 15.24
C MET A 53 -9.49 -24.37 16.44
N PRO A 54 -9.81 -25.17 17.48
CA PRO A 54 -8.92 -25.40 18.63
C PRO A 54 -7.62 -26.12 18.28
N TYR A 55 -7.59 -26.87 17.17
CA TYR A 55 -6.42 -27.61 16.70
C TYR A 55 -5.50 -26.77 15.81
N ILE A 56 -5.90 -25.54 15.47
CA ILE A 56 -5.02 -24.58 14.80
C ILE A 56 -4.15 -23.95 15.89
N GLU A 57 -2.92 -24.43 16.00
CA GLU A 57 -1.93 -23.99 17.00
C GLU A 57 -1.39 -22.58 16.69
N GLY A 58 -0.90 -21.87 17.71
CA GLY A 58 -0.38 -20.49 17.59
C GLY A 58 -1.42 -19.40 17.29
N GLU A 59 -0.99 -18.15 17.10
CA GLU A 59 -1.80 -17.07 16.48
C GLU A 59 -1.37 -16.88 15.03
N PRO A 60 -2.27 -17.05 14.02
CA PRO A 60 -1.90 -16.89 12.62
C PRO A 60 -1.38 -15.47 12.35
N MET A 61 -0.10 -15.36 12.02
CA MET A 61 0.53 -14.07 11.71
C MET A 61 0.73 -13.97 10.20
N ILE A 62 -0.19 -13.29 9.52
CA ILE A 62 -0.09 -13.07 8.08
C ILE A 62 0.53 -11.69 7.82
N GLY A 63 1.83 -11.68 7.49
CA GLY A 63 2.47 -10.60 6.72
C GLY A 63 2.42 -9.18 7.29
N ILE A 64 2.36 -9.01 8.62
CA ILE A 64 2.40 -7.68 9.27
C ILE A 64 3.81 -7.31 9.75
N SER A 65 4.70 -8.29 9.97
CA SER A 65 6.10 -8.07 10.31
C SER A 65 6.98 -7.98 9.06
N ASN A 66 8.05 -7.19 9.15
CA ASN A 66 9.12 -7.18 8.14
C ASN A 66 10.02 -8.41 8.27
N ASP A 67 10.10 -8.97 9.47
CA ASP A 67 10.91 -10.13 9.79
C ASP A 67 10.08 -11.40 9.70
N LEU A 68 10.66 -12.41 9.06
CA LEU A 68 10.09 -13.75 8.93
C LEU A 68 10.67 -14.63 10.04
N ALA A 69 9.83 -15.35 10.77
CA ALA A 69 10.30 -16.27 11.81
C ALA A 69 11.15 -17.39 11.21
N GLU A 70 11.98 -18.09 12.01
CA GLU A 70 12.65 -19.31 11.54
C GLU A 70 11.62 -20.42 11.25
N TYR A 71 12.01 -21.40 10.43
CA TYR A 71 11.17 -22.56 10.16
C TYR A 71 11.01 -23.43 11.41
N ASP A 72 9.78 -23.83 11.71
CA ASP A 72 9.41 -24.69 12.84
C ASP A 72 8.21 -25.56 12.43
N GLU A 73 8.30 -26.87 12.70
CA GLU A 73 7.28 -27.87 12.34
C GLU A 73 5.93 -27.62 13.05
N GLN A 74 5.91 -26.95 14.19
CA GLN A 74 4.66 -26.67 14.94
C GLN A 74 3.85 -25.50 14.34
N HIS A 75 4.45 -24.69 13.46
CA HIS A 75 3.85 -23.45 12.96
C HIS A 75 3.95 -23.32 11.43
N GLU A 76 4.01 -24.44 10.69
CA GLU A 76 4.22 -24.48 9.24
C GLU A 76 3.27 -23.58 8.44
N LEU A 77 1.96 -23.63 8.74
CA LEU A 77 0.97 -22.77 8.06
C LEU A 77 1.25 -21.28 8.31
N HIS A 78 1.68 -20.93 9.51
CA HIS A 78 1.95 -19.54 9.89
C HIS A 78 3.20 -19.04 9.17
N ARG A 79 4.22 -19.89 9.09
CA ARG A 79 5.47 -19.58 8.40
C ARG A 79 5.29 -19.49 6.89
N PHE A 80 4.45 -20.36 6.30
CA PHE A 80 4.08 -20.29 4.88
C PHE A 80 3.35 -18.99 4.53
N LEU A 81 2.32 -18.65 5.31
CA LEU A 81 1.58 -17.39 5.12
C LEU A 81 2.46 -16.18 5.42
N GLY A 82 3.32 -16.26 6.43
CA GLY A 82 4.34 -15.26 6.73
C GLY A 82 5.25 -15.01 5.53
N ALA A 83 5.73 -16.07 4.87
CA ALA A 83 6.59 -15.96 3.70
C ALA A 83 5.84 -15.32 2.51
N LEU A 84 4.66 -15.82 2.17
CA LEU A 84 3.87 -15.29 1.06
C LEU A 84 3.55 -13.80 1.22
N PHE A 85 3.21 -13.37 2.44
CA PHE A 85 2.64 -12.05 2.68
C PHE A 85 3.58 -11.06 3.38
N SER A 86 4.82 -11.47 3.72
CA SER A 86 5.83 -10.60 4.34
C SER A 86 6.14 -9.41 3.44
N LYS A 87 6.37 -8.25 4.05
CA LYS A 87 6.79 -7.04 3.32
C LYS A 87 8.30 -7.02 3.03
N GLY A 88 9.08 -7.84 3.73
CA GLY A 88 10.55 -7.84 3.68
C GLY A 88 11.15 -8.74 2.60
N LEU A 89 10.35 -9.65 2.03
CA LEU A 89 10.84 -10.62 1.04
C LEU A 89 10.65 -10.10 -0.39
N THR A 90 11.55 -10.51 -1.27
CA THR A 90 11.44 -10.40 -2.73
C THR A 90 10.60 -11.54 -3.31
N SER A 91 10.16 -11.43 -4.56
CA SER A 91 9.42 -12.51 -5.23
C SER A 91 10.26 -13.79 -5.30
N GLU A 92 11.56 -13.67 -5.57
CA GLU A 92 12.48 -14.81 -5.64
C GLU A 92 12.61 -15.52 -4.29
N GLU A 93 12.84 -14.77 -3.20
CA GLU A 93 12.93 -15.36 -1.85
C GLU A 93 11.63 -16.07 -1.44
N ARG A 94 10.46 -15.51 -1.79
CA ARG A 94 9.18 -16.19 -1.56
C ARG A 94 9.11 -17.52 -2.29
N LEU A 95 9.50 -17.56 -3.56
CA LEU A 95 9.47 -18.78 -4.36
C LEU A 95 10.45 -19.82 -3.83
N SER A 96 11.67 -19.41 -3.46
CA SER A 96 12.66 -20.30 -2.84
C SER A 96 12.14 -20.92 -1.55
N ILE A 97 11.52 -20.13 -0.65
CA ILE A 97 10.90 -20.65 0.57
C ILE A 97 9.81 -21.68 0.23
N MET A 98 8.94 -21.39 -0.74
CA MET A 98 7.87 -22.31 -1.14
C MET A 98 8.42 -23.62 -1.70
N GLU A 99 9.49 -23.58 -2.49
CA GLU A 99 10.11 -24.76 -3.09
C GLU A 99 10.94 -25.57 -2.10
N GLU A 100 11.72 -24.91 -1.25
CA GLU A 100 12.68 -25.54 -0.34
C GLU A 100 12.04 -26.02 0.96
N GLU A 101 11.21 -25.18 1.60
CA GLU A 101 10.59 -25.50 2.90
C GLU A 101 9.27 -26.30 2.74
N TYR A 102 8.47 -26.01 1.70
CA TYR A 102 7.14 -26.59 1.54
C TYR A 102 7.02 -27.53 0.34
N HIS A 103 8.08 -27.68 -0.44
CA HIS A 103 8.09 -28.52 -1.64
C HIS A 103 6.99 -28.19 -2.64
N ILE A 104 6.57 -26.92 -2.71
CA ILE A 104 5.59 -26.40 -3.65
C ILE A 104 6.34 -25.84 -4.87
N PRO A 105 6.28 -26.51 -6.04
CA PRO A 105 6.99 -26.03 -7.22
C PRO A 105 6.47 -24.65 -7.66
N SER A 106 7.36 -23.74 -8.06
CA SER A 106 7.00 -22.40 -8.59
C SER A 106 6.00 -22.44 -9.76
N ARG A 107 5.95 -23.53 -10.54
CA ARG A 107 4.93 -23.71 -11.59
C ARG A 107 3.47 -23.72 -11.08
N VAL A 108 3.24 -23.93 -9.78
CA VAL A 108 1.89 -24.03 -9.20
C VAL A 108 1.32 -22.66 -8.85
N LEU A 109 2.11 -21.79 -8.21
CA LEU A 109 1.65 -20.49 -7.68
C LEU A 109 2.56 -19.31 -8.08
N GLY A 110 3.63 -19.55 -8.83
CA GLY A 110 4.67 -18.55 -9.04
C GLY A 110 4.22 -17.33 -9.82
N LYS A 111 3.33 -17.53 -10.80
CA LYS A 111 2.75 -16.42 -11.58
C LYS A 111 1.85 -15.54 -10.73
N GLU A 112 1.06 -16.15 -9.85
CA GLU A 112 0.16 -15.46 -8.94
C GLU A 112 0.96 -14.65 -7.92
N VAL A 113 2.03 -15.23 -7.37
CA VAL A 113 2.96 -14.54 -6.45
C VAL A 113 3.64 -13.36 -7.13
N GLU A 114 4.16 -13.55 -8.35
CA GLU A 114 4.78 -12.48 -9.13
C GLU A 114 3.79 -11.35 -9.43
N THR A 115 2.58 -11.69 -9.87
CA THR A 115 1.51 -10.72 -10.17
C THR A 115 1.14 -9.90 -8.93
N MET A 116 0.99 -10.55 -7.77
CA MET A 116 0.69 -9.89 -6.49
C MET A 116 1.78 -8.88 -6.09
N CYS A 117 3.05 -9.27 -6.19
CA CYS A 117 4.17 -8.38 -5.89
C CYS A 117 4.22 -7.18 -6.85
N ASN A 118 4.07 -7.43 -8.15
CA ASN A 118 4.10 -6.38 -9.18
C ASN A 118 2.95 -5.38 -9.03
N LEU A 119 1.75 -5.86 -8.65
CA LEU A 119 0.61 -4.98 -8.40
C LEU A 119 0.88 -4.02 -7.23
N SER A 120 1.40 -4.55 -6.12
CA SER A 120 1.75 -3.73 -4.94
C SER A 120 2.84 -2.71 -5.24
N GLN A 121 3.81 -3.08 -6.08
CA GLN A 121 4.88 -2.18 -6.52
C GLN A 121 4.34 -1.08 -7.44
N GLY A 122 3.56 -1.42 -8.46
CA GLY A 122 3.00 -0.45 -9.40
C GLY A 122 2.16 0.61 -8.71
N ILE A 123 1.29 0.22 -7.77
CA ILE A 123 0.50 1.15 -6.95
C ILE A 123 1.39 2.13 -6.18
N LYS A 124 2.45 1.63 -5.54
CA LYS A 124 3.38 2.47 -4.78
C LYS A 124 4.10 3.47 -5.68
N GLU A 125 4.51 3.02 -6.87
CA GLU A 125 5.18 3.86 -7.87
C GLU A 125 4.23 4.94 -8.40
N ASP A 126 3.00 4.59 -8.75
CA ASP A 126 1.97 5.52 -9.21
C ASP A 126 1.67 6.58 -8.15
N ALA A 127 1.44 6.17 -6.90
CA ALA A 127 1.17 7.12 -5.82
C ALA A 127 2.36 8.04 -5.51
N LEU A 128 3.59 7.54 -5.62
CA LEU A 128 4.78 8.36 -5.46
C LEU A 128 4.91 9.36 -6.62
N ALA A 129 4.61 8.94 -7.85
CA ALA A 129 4.64 9.80 -9.02
C ALA A 129 3.59 10.92 -8.91
N GLU A 130 2.34 10.57 -8.60
CA GLU A 130 1.25 11.54 -8.37
C GLU A 130 1.58 12.50 -7.22
N GLY A 131 2.06 11.96 -6.10
CA GLY A 131 2.43 12.78 -4.93
C GLY A 131 3.57 13.76 -5.23
N ARG A 132 4.52 13.34 -6.06
CA ARG A 132 5.61 14.20 -6.53
C ARG A 132 5.11 15.29 -7.46
N GLU A 133 4.26 14.96 -8.43
CA GLU A 133 3.69 15.93 -9.36
C GLU A 133 2.84 16.97 -8.63
N ALA A 134 1.96 16.53 -7.74
CA ALA A 134 1.15 17.40 -6.88
C ALA A 134 2.05 18.33 -6.03
N GLY A 135 3.05 17.77 -5.35
CA GLY A 135 3.97 18.55 -4.52
C GLY A 135 4.76 19.60 -5.31
N ILE A 136 5.16 19.30 -6.55
CA ILE A 136 5.79 20.28 -7.45
C ILE A 136 4.80 21.39 -7.81
N ALA A 137 3.56 21.05 -8.17
CA ALA A 137 2.53 22.03 -8.53
C ALA A 137 2.21 22.98 -7.36
N GLU A 138 2.06 22.44 -6.16
CA GLU A 138 1.84 23.22 -4.94
C GLU A 138 3.01 24.12 -4.60
N GLY A 139 4.24 23.60 -4.70
CA GLY A 139 5.45 24.39 -4.45
C GLY A 139 5.56 25.57 -5.42
N ARG A 140 5.23 25.36 -6.70
CA ARG A 140 5.16 26.43 -7.71
C ARG A 140 4.08 27.45 -7.36
N GLU A 141 2.87 27.01 -6.99
CA GLU A 141 1.78 27.91 -6.62
C GLU A 141 2.13 28.73 -5.36
N ALA A 142 2.66 28.10 -4.32
CA ALA A 142 3.06 28.77 -3.09
C ALA A 142 4.15 29.82 -3.34
N ASN A 143 5.14 29.48 -4.17
CA ASN A 143 6.17 30.43 -4.57
C ASN A 143 5.58 31.62 -5.35
N LEU A 144 4.66 31.35 -6.28
CA LEU A 144 3.99 32.39 -7.05
C LEU A 144 3.16 33.32 -6.16
N LEU A 145 2.42 32.79 -5.19
CA LEU A 145 1.69 33.59 -4.18
C LEU A 145 2.61 34.50 -3.36
N GLU A 146 3.77 33.98 -2.97
CA GLU A 146 4.79 34.77 -2.25
C GLU A 146 5.34 35.90 -3.14
N GLN A 147 5.60 35.63 -4.42
CA GLN A 147 6.05 36.63 -5.38
C GLN A 147 4.99 37.72 -5.62
N ILE A 148 3.73 37.32 -5.83
CA ILE A 148 2.60 38.24 -6.01
C ILE A 148 2.49 39.16 -4.79
N SER A 149 2.49 38.61 -3.58
CA SER A 149 2.43 39.40 -2.33
C SER A 149 3.56 40.43 -2.24
N LYS A 150 4.80 40.01 -2.50
CA LYS A 150 5.97 40.91 -2.47
C LYS A 150 5.90 42.00 -3.54
N LYS A 151 5.38 41.70 -4.73
CA LYS A 151 5.25 42.68 -5.82
C LYS A 151 4.09 43.66 -5.58
N LEU A 152 2.96 43.19 -5.03
CA LEU A 152 1.85 44.04 -4.58
C LEU A 152 2.29 45.02 -3.48
N ALA A 153 3.06 44.56 -2.50
CA ALA A 153 3.63 45.41 -1.46
C ALA A 153 4.57 46.50 -2.01
N LYS A 154 5.15 46.29 -3.20
CA LYS A 154 5.96 47.28 -3.93
C LYS A 154 5.12 48.19 -4.84
N GLY A 155 3.79 48.09 -4.81
CA GLY A 155 2.88 48.92 -5.59
C GLY A 155 2.78 48.57 -7.07
N LYS A 156 3.21 47.36 -7.48
CA LYS A 156 3.12 46.95 -8.89
C LYS A 156 1.67 46.72 -9.31
N SER A 157 1.34 47.14 -10.53
CA SER A 157 0.03 46.86 -11.12
C SER A 157 -0.14 45.39 -11.46
N LEU A 158 -1.38 44.93 -11.59
CA LEU A 158 -1.69 43.56 -11.97
C LEU A 158 -0.99 43.13 -13.27
N SER A 159 -1.02 43.99 -14.29
CA SER A 159 -0.41 43.71 -15.60
C SER A 159 1.10 43.52 -15.50
N GLN A 160 1.79 44.34 -14.70
CA GLN A 160 3.22 44.18 -14.43
C GLN A 160 3.55 42.91 -13.66
N ILE A 161 2.68 42.50 -12.72
CA ILE A 161 2.87 41.25 -11.97
C ILE A 161 2.71 40.05 -12.90
N ALA A 162 1.68 40.07 -13.74
CA ALA A 162 1.43 39.03 -14.74
C ALA A 162 2.62 38.86 -15.69
N ASP A 163 3.09 39.96 -16.28
CA ASP A 163 4.27 39.97 -17.17
C ASP A 163 5.54 39.47 -16.46
N GLU A 164 5.86 40.00 -15.27
CA GLU A 164 7.06 39.62 -14.53
C GLU A 164 7.04 38.21 -13.93
N CYS A 165 5.86 37.63 -13.75
CA CYS A 165 5.69 36.24 -13.30
C CYS A 165 5.47 35.28 -14.46
N GLU A 166 5.50 35.76 -15.71
CA GLU A 166 5.21 34.98 -16.93
C GLU A 166 3.88 34.23 -16.84
N GLU A 167 2.86 34.91 -16.31
CA GLU A 167 1.53 34.38 -16.01
C GLU A 167 0.43 35.27 -16.60
N THR A 168 -0.79 34.75 -16.67
CA THR A 168 -1.94 35.52 -17.15
C THR A 168 -2.50 36.44 -16.05
N GLU A 169 -3.03 37.61 -16.43
CA GLU A 169 -3.72 38.49 -15.47
C GLU A 169 -4.88 37.78 -14.77
N GLU A 170 -5.60 36.91 -15.48
CA GLU A 170 -6.65 36.06 -14.92
C GLU A 170 -6.11 35.14 -13.82
N ARG A 171 -5.01 34.42 -14.09
CA ARG A 171 -4.40 33.52 -13.10
C ARG A 171 -3.91 34.28 -11.88
N ILE A 172 -3.26 35.44 -12.06
CA ILE A 172 -2.83 36.28 -10.95
C ILE A 172 -4.04 36.77 -10.13
N ARG A 173 -5.13 37.20 -10.77
CA ARG A 173 -6.37 37.60 -10.08
C ARG A 173 -6.97 36.45 -9.27
N GLU A 174 -6.94 35.23 -9.79
CA GLU A 174 -7.42 34.06 -9.05
C GLU A 174 -6.56 33.76 -7.82
N LEU A 175 -5.24 33.79 -7.99
CA LEU A 175 -4.30 33.55 -6.89
C LEU A 175 -4.38 34.63 -5.82
N MET A 176 -4.62 35.89 -6.20
CA MET A 176 -4.84 36.98 -5.25
C MET A 176 -6.03 36.75 -4.31
N LYS A 177 -7.04 35.95 -4.70
CA LYS A 177 -8.16 35.59 -3.81
C LYS A 177 -7.74 34.65 -2.67
N LYS A 178 -6.57 34.02 -2.78
CA LYS A 178 -6.01 33.09 -1.78
C LYS A 178 -5.03 33.76 -0.81
N LEU A 179 -4.67 35.03 -1.05
CA LEU A 179 -3.83 35.86 -0.18
C LEU A 179 -4.65 36.44 0.97
#